data_AF-A0A385N4S2-F1
#
_entry.id   AF-A0A385N4S2-F1
#
_cell.length_a   1.000
_cell.length_b   1.000
_cell.length_c   1.000
_cell.angle_alpha   90.00
_cell.angle_beta   90.00
_cell.angle_gamma   90.00
#
_symmetry.space_group_name_H-M   'P 1'
#
loop_
_entity.id
_entity.type
_entity.pdbx_description
1 polymer ?
#
loop_
_entity_poly.entity_id
_entity_poly.type
_entity_poly.pdbx_seq_one_letter_code
_entity_poly.pdbx_strand_id
1 'polypeptide(L)'
;MTWLFVFSLTCVTFFNRYLFLEPKTQIRLPKFATRMLKYAAPCLMVSICLPLVFFEGGHWKGILQNSYFYGVIFTLLITLLTRKLLLSILLSLGFFYGLNLLFDF
;
A
#
# COMPACT_ATOMS: atom_id res chain seq x y z
N MET A 1 -15.16 16.56 -20.93
CA MET A 1 -13.98 15.69 -21.18
C MET A 1 -13.70 14.76 -20.00
N THR A 2 -13.68 15.25 -18.76
CA THR A 2 -13.45 14.41 -17.55
C THR A 2 -14.57 13.40 -17.27
N TRP A 3 -15.86 13.79 -17.44
CA TRP A 3 -17.01 12.91 -17.17
C TRP A 3 -17.04 11.64 -18.05
N LEU A 4 -16.61 11.75 -19.31
CA LEU A 4 -16.51 10.61 -20.23
C LEU A 4 -15.45 9.61 -19.78
N PHE A 5 -14.29 10.09 -19.29
CA PHE A 5 -13.26 9.22 -18.71
C PHE A 5 -13.73 8.52 -17.44
N VAL A 6 -14.45 9.21 -16.57
CA VAL A 6 -14.99 8.61 -15.33
C VAL A 6 -16.01 7.52 -15.67
N PHE A 7 -16.93 7.78 -16.61
CA PHE A 7 -17.88 6.77 -17.07
C PHE A 7 -17.19 5.59 -17.76
N SER A 8 -16.18 5.86 -18.60
CA SER A 8 -15.40 4.82 -19.28
C SER A 8 -14.65 3.94 -18.29
N LEU A 9 -13.92 4.52 -17.33
CA LEU A 9 -13.20 3.79 -16.28
C LEU A 9 -14.15 3.01 -15.37
N THR A 10 -15.30 3.60 -15.04
CA THR A 10 -16.35 2.90 -14.28
C THR A 10 -16.82 1.68 -15.06
N CYS A 11 -17.15 1.81 -16.34
CA CYS A 11 -17.58 0.70 -17.19
C CYS A 11 -16.51 -0.42 -17.27
N VAL A 12 -15.24 -0.05 -17.51
CA VAL A 12 -14.13 -1.00 -17.60
C VAL A 12 -13.89 -1.73 -16.27
N THR A 13 -13.90 -1.02 -15.15
CA THR A 13 -13.67 -1.64 -13.82
C THR A 13 -14.84 -2.51 -13.39
N PHE A 14 -16.08 -2.10 -13.67
CA PHE A 14 -17.27 -2.93 -13.47
C PHE A 14 -17.20 -4.19 -14.32
N PHE A 15 -16.87 -4.06 -15.60
CA PHE A 15 -16.77 -5.20 -16.50
C PHE A 15 -15.70 -6.20 -16.03
N ASN A 16 -14.49 -5.71 -15.72
CA ASN A 16 -13.41 -6.55 -15.19
C ASN A 16 -13.85 -7.27 -13.92
N ARG A 17 -14.42 -6.54 -12.95
CA ARG A 17 -14.83 -7.13 -11.67
C ARG A 17 -15.97 -8.13 -11.83
N TYR A 18 -17.03 -7.82 -12.58
CA TYR A 18 -18.18 -8.72 -12.74
C TYR A 18 -17.85 -9.96 -13.57
N LEU A 19 -17.06 -9.82 -14.64
CA LEU A 19 -16.62 -10.95 -15.46
C LEU A 19 -15.79 -11.96 -14.64
N PHE A 20 -15.00 -11.49 -13.66
CA PHE A 20 -14.20 -12.34 -12.77
C PHE A 20 -14.91 -12.77 -11.48
N LEU A 21 -15.95 -12.06 -10.99
CA LEU A 21 -16.65 -12.36 -9.74
C LEU A 21 -17.89 -13.26 -9.91
N GLU A 22 -18.36 -13.51 -11.13
CA GLU A 22 -19.54 -14.34 -11.34
C GLU A 22 -19.27 -15.81 -10.96
N PRO A 23 -19.84 -16.35 -9.87
CA PRO A 23 -19.45 -17.67 -9.35
C PRO A 23 -19.90 -18.85 -10.21
N LYS A 24 -20.80 -18.60 -11.17
CA LYS A 24 -21.43 -19.62 -12.03
C LYS A 24 -20.84 -19.71 -13.44
N THR A 25 -20.04 -18.74 -13.88
CA THR A 25 -19.29 -18.90 -15.12
C THR A 25 -18.09 -19.78 -14.81
N GLN A 26 -18.02 -20.96 -15.43
CA GLN A 26 -16.96 -21.94 -15.20
C GLN A 26 -15.61 -21.51 -15.82
N ILE A 27 -15.28 -20.22 -15.76
CA ILE A 27 -13.97 -19.69 -16.11
C ILE A 27 -13.03 -20.08 -14.97
N ARG A 28 -12.58 -21.32 -14.99
CA ARG A 28 -11.54 -21.82 -14.09
C ARG A 28 -10.23 -21.16 -14.49
N LEU A 29 -9.97 -19.96 -13.96
CA LEU A 29 -8.63 -19.40 -14.03
C LEU A 29 -7.66 -20.46 -13.50
N PRO A 30 -6.56 -20.76 -14.23
CA PRO A 30 -5.61 -21.76 -13.78
C PRO A 30 -5.14 -21.39 -12.37
N LYS A 31 -4.94 -22.40 -11.52
CA LYS A 31 -4.49 -22.21 -10.12
C LYS A 31 -3.23 -21.32 -10.04
N PHE A 32 -2.44 -21.30 -11.11
CA PHE A 32 -1.31 -20.39 -11.30
C PHE A 32 -1.72 -18.91 -11.35
N ALA A 33 -2.65 -18.53 -12.24
CA ALA A 33 -3.07 -17.14 -12.41
C ALA A 33 -3.76 -16.57 -11.16
N THR A 34 -4.61 -17.36 -10.50
CA THR A 34 -5.25 -16.95 -9.22
C THR A 34 -4.23 -16.78 -8.10
N ARG A 35 -3.19 -17.61 -8.06
CA ARG A 35 -2.08 -17.46 -7.11
C ARG A 35 -1.26 -16.20 -7.42
N MET A 36 -0.92 -15.93 -8.67
CA MET A 36 -0.24 -14.68 -9.07
C MET A 36 -1.05 -13.44 -8.70
N LEU A 37 -2.37 -13.46 -8.92
CA LEU A 37 -3.25 -12.32 -8.62
C LEU A 37 -3.34 -12.04 -7.12
N LYS A 38 -3.33 -13.09 -6.28
CA LYS A 38 -3.27 -12.94 -4.81
C LYS A 38 -1.93 -12.33 -4.34
N TYR A 39 -0.82 -12.63 -5.01
CA TYR A 39 0.49 -12.04 -4.71
C TYR A 39 0.64 -10.61 -5.25
N ALA A 40 -0.16 -10.21 -6.24
CA ALA A 40 -0.10 -8.87 -6.82
C ALA A 40 -0.43 -7.78 -5.79
N ALA A 41 -1.47 -7.97 -4.98
CA ALA A 41 -1.88 -6.97 -3.98
C ALA A 41 -0.80 -6.64 -2.94
N PRO A 42 -0.19 -7.61 -2.22
CA PRO A 42 0.90 -7.30 -1.28
C PRO A 42 2.15 -6.77 -1.98
N CYS A 43 2.46 -7.26 -3.19
CA CYS A 43 3.60 -6.78 -3.97
C CYS A 43 3.44 -5.30 -4.37
N LEU A 44 2.25 -4.91 -4.86
CA LEU A 44 1.94 -3.53 -5.22
C LEU A 44 2.04 -2.60 -4.02
N MET A 45 1.54 -3.00 -2.85
CA MET A 45 1.67 -2.22 -1.62
C MET A 45 3.14 -1.93 -1.29
N VAL A 46 3.99 -2.95 -1.32
CA VAL A 46 5.44 -2.77 -1.08
C VAL A 46 6.07 -1.89 -2.17
N SER A 47 5.71 -2.10 -3.43
CA SER A 47 6.24 -1.32 -4.56
C SER A 47 5.88 0.16 -4.51
N ILE A 48 4.75 0.52 -3.91
CA ILE A 48 4.33 1.92 -3.77
C ILE A 48 4.94 2.52 -2.50
N CYS A 49 4.96 1.79 -1.39
CA CYS A 49 5.49 2.27 -0.12
C CYS A 49 7.01 2.44 -0.12
N LEU A 50 7.75 1.54 -0.78
CA LEU A 50 9.22 1.56 -0.77
C LEU A 50 9.80 2.86 -1.36
N PRO A 51 9.47 3.28 -2.60
CA PRO A 51 9.95 4.55 -3.14
C PRO A 51 9.43 5.76 -2.36
N LEU A 52 8.21 5.70 -1.81
CA LEU A 52 7.65 6.79 -0.98
C LEU A 52 8.54 7.12 0.23
N VAL A 53 9.16 6.11 0.82
CA VAL A 53 10.02 6.27 2.01
C VAL A 53 11.42 6.78 1.64
N PHE A 54 11.92 6.38 0.47
CA PHE A 54 13.28 6.70 0.02
C PHE A 54 13.38 7.99 -0.81
N PHE A 55 12.31 8.37 -1.52
CA PHE A 55 12.28 9.52 -2.43
C PHE A 55 11.20 10.51 -2.01
N GLU A 56 11.62 11.68 -1.53
CA GLU A 56 10.74 12.83 -1.38
C GLU A 56 11.03 13.85 -2.49
N GLY A 57 10.05 14.12 -3.35
CA GLY A 57 10.13 15.22 -4.32
C GLY A 57 11.26 15.10 -5.36
N GLY A 58 11.79 13.90 -5.62
CA GLY A 58 12.82 13.66 -6.64
C GLY A 58 14.27 13.83 -6.16
N HIS A 59 14.50 14.15 -4.88
CA HIS A 59 15.84 14.19 -4.30
C HIS A 59 16.10 12.92 -3.47
N TRP A 60 17.24 12.26 -3.72
CA TRP A 60 17.66 11.11 -2.92
C TRP A 60 18.10 11.62 -1.55
N LYS A 61 17.28 11.34 -0.54
CA LYS A 61 17.49 11.83 0.81
C LYS A 61 18.29 10.76 1.56
N GLY A 62 19.46 11.11 2.06
CA GLY A 62 20.39 10.17 2.68
C GLY A 62 19.72 9.30 3.77
N ILE A 63 20.01 8.00 3.75
CA ILE A 63 19.35 6.94 4.55
C ILE A 63 19.39 7.21 6.07
N LEU A 64 20.37 7.98 6.55
CA LEU A 64 20.59 8.21 7.98
C LEU A 64 19.89 9.45 8.56
N GLN A 65 19.44 10.40 7.74
CA GLN A 65 18.98 11.72 8.23
C GLN A 65 17.48 11.97 8.02
N ASN A 66 16.70 10.94 7.67
CA ASN A 66 15.28 11.07 7.38
C ASN A 66 14.39 10.40 8.43
N SER A 67 13.53 11.19 9.07
CA SER A 67 12.52 10.74 10.04
C SER A 67 11.58 9.65 9.49
N TYR A 68 11.35 9.65 8.17
CA TYR A 68 10.55 8.62 7.49
C TYR A 68 11.15 7.22 7.54
N PHE A 69 12.48 7.09 7.45
CA PHE A 69 13.15 5.78 7.46
C PHE A 69 13.05 5.12 8.85
N TYR A 70 13.31 5.91 9.91
CA TYR A 70 13.13 5.48 11.29
C TYR A 70 11.66 5.16 11.60
N GLY A 71 10.72 5.96 11.11
CA GLY A 71 9.29 5.71 11.25
C GLY A 71 8.88 4.35 10.65
N VAL A 72 9.40 4.00 9.48
CA VAL A 72 9.09 2.74 8.79
C VAL A 72 9.64 1.53 9.55
N ILE A 73 10.90 1.57 10.00
CA ILE A 73 11.51 0.50 10.79
C ILE A 73 10.71 0.26 12.08
N PHE A 74 10.36 1.34 12.77
CA PHE A 74 9.60 1.26 14.01
C PHE A 74 8.19 0.70 13.80
N THR A 75 7.51 1.15 12.75
CA THR A 75 6.19 0.65 12.36
C THR A 75 6.22 -0.85 12.02
N LEU A 76 7.27 -1.30 11.33
CA LEU A 76 7.49 -2.71 10.99
C LEU A 76 7.68 -3.56 12.25
N LEU A 77 8.51 -3.10 13.20
CA LEU A 77 8.73 -3.79 14.48
C LEU A 77 7.45 -3.93 15.30
N ILE A 78 6.67 -2.84 15.41
CA ILE A 78 5.40 -2.88 16.18
C ILE A 78 4.38 -3.77 15.50
N THR A 79 4.28 -3.71 14.18
CA THR A 79 3.32 -4.55 13.44
C THR A 79 3.61 -6.03 13.63
N LEU A 80 4.89 -6.41 13.68
CA LEU A 80 5.31 -7.78 13.97
C LEU A 80 4.97 -8.21 15.40
N LEU A 81 5.10 -7.30 16.38
CA LEU A 81 4.88 -7.62 17.79
C LEU A 81 3.39 -7.66 18.18
N THR A 82 2.61 -6.69 17.73
CA THR A 82 1.29 -6.41 18.31
C THR A 82 0.19 -7.35 17.81
N ARG A 83 0.32 -7.96 16.62
CA ARG A 83 -0.71 -8.80 15.93
C ARG A 83 -2.13 -8.19 15.81
N LYS A 84 -2.39 -7.04 16.44
CA LYS A 84 -3.63 -6.24 16.41
C LYS A 84 -3.39 -5.05 15.51
N LEU A 85 -4.03 -5.07 14.34
CA LEU A 85 -3.81 -4.10 13.26
C LEU A 85 -4.10 -2.66 13.71
N LEU A 86 -5.20 -2.45 14.45
CA LEU A 86 -5.59 -1.12 14.94
C LEU A 86 -4.56 -0.53 15.92
N LEU A 87 -4.09 -1.32 16.89
CA LEU A 87 -3.08 -0.87 17.84
C LEU A 87 -1.76 -0.55 17.15
N SER A 88 -1.36 -1.37 16.17
CA SER A 88 -0.14 -1.13 15.41
C SER A 88 -0.16 0.20 14.67
N ILE A 89 -1.28 0.51 14.00
CA ILE A 89 -1.47 1.80 13.32
C ILE A 89 -1.39 2.93 14.34
N LEU A 90 -2.12 2.85 15.45
CA LEU A 90 -2.16 3.92 16.45
C LEU A 90 -0.78 4.21 17.06
N LEU A 91 -0.05 3.16 17.42
CA LEU A 91 1.29 3.26 18.00
C LEU A 91 2.31 3.82 16.98
N SER A 92 2.26 3.34 15.73
CA SER A 92 3.13 3.83 14.66
C SER A 92 2.90 5.30 14.34
N LEU A 93 1.63 5.72 14.30
CA LEU A 93 1.25 7.10 14.04
C LEU A 93 1.73 8.00 15.18
N GLY A 94 1.51 7.60 16.44
CA GLY A 94 1.95 8.36 17.62
C GLY A 94 3.47 8.55 17.64
N PHE A 95 4.24 7.52 17.32
CA PHE A 95 5.70 7.63 17.25
C PHE A 95 6.18 8.47 16.06
N PHE A 96 5.55 8.34 14.89
CA PHE A 96 5.88 9.16 13.72
C PHE A 96 5.64 10.65 13.99
N TYR A 97 4.49 11.00 14.59
CA TYR A 97 4.20 12.37 15.00
C TYR A 97 5.18 12.86 16.07
N GLY A 98 5.55 12.01 17.04
CA GLY A 98 6.55 12.35 18.05
C GLY A 98 7.94 12.62 17.45
N LEU A 99 8.38 11.81 16.48
CA LEU A 99 9.63 12.03 15.75
C LEU A 99 9.58 13.30 14.91
N ASN A 100 8.46 13.56 14.22
CA ASN A 100 8.30 14.77 13.41
C ASN A 100 8.39 16.01 14.29
N LEU A 101 7.70 16.02 15.44
CA LEU A 101 7.71 17.14 16.39
C LEU A 101 9.08 17.39 17.05
N LEU A 102 9.90 16.35 17.21
CA LEU A 102 11.24 16.46 17.81
C LEU A 102 12.33 16.84 16.80
N PHE A 103 12.10 16.62 15.50
CA PHE A 103 13.05 16.91 14.42
C PHE A 103 12.73 18.20 13.65
N ASP A 104 11.54 18.78 13.82
CA ASP A 104 11.09 20.06 13.26
C ASP A 104 11.42 21.27 14.19
N PHE A 105 12.54 21.18 14.93
CA PHE A 105 13.13 22.29 15.71
C PHE A 105 14.55 22.61 15.23
#